data_AF-A0A947JXU1-F1
#
_entry.id   AF-A0A947JXU1-F1
#
_cell.length_a   1.000
_cell.length_b   1.000
_cell.length_c   1.000
_cell.angle_alpha   90.00
_cell.angle_beta   90.00
_cell.angle_gamma   90.00
#
_symmetry.space_group_name_H-M   'P 1'
#
loop_
_entity.id
_entity.type
_entity.pdbx_description
1 polymer ?
#
loop_
_entity_poly.entity_id
_entity_poly.type
_entity_poly.pdbx_seq_one_letter_code
_entity_poly.pdbx_strand_id
1 'polypeptide(L)' 'MIIACPACSTRYVVPDSAIGVDGRTVRCAKCKHSWYQDGPPVETAQGGPQVPGAMAAEPAAAKARPHSVAQT' A
#
# COMPACT_ATOMS: atom_id res chain seq x y z
N MET A 1 -5.34 -7.31 19.44
CA MET A 1 -6.04 -7.45 18.13
C MET A 1 -6.60 -8.87 17.88
N ILE A 2 -7.43 -9.04 16.83
CA ILE A 2 -7.90 -10.35 16.34
C ILE A 2 -7.41 -10.55 14.91
N ILE A 3 -6.75 -11.68 14.63
CA ILE A 3 -6.27 -12.06 13.29
C ILE A 3 -7.00 -13.29 12.78
N ALA A 4 -7.10 -13.46 11.46
CA ALA A 4 -7.70 -14.62 10.83
C ALA A 4 -6.70 -15.30 9.89
N CYS A 5 -6.63 -16.64 9.95
CA CYS A 5 -5.80 -17.38 9.01
C CYS A 5 -6.44 -17.34 7.60
N PRO A 6 -5.72 -16.86 6.57
CA PRO A 6 -6.27 -16.74 5.21
C PRO A 6 -6.55 -18.09 4.55
N ALA A 7 -5.91 -19.17 5.01
CA ALA A 7 -6.07 -20.50 4.43
C ALA A 7 -7.26 -21.31 5.00
N CYS A 8 -7.73 -20.98 6.21
CA CYS A 8 -8.77 -21.80 6.88
C CYS A 8 -9.77 -20.99 7.71
N SER A 9 -9.72 -19.67 7.62
CA SER A 9 -10.63 -18.70 8.29
C SER A 9 -10.73 -18.84 9.81
N THR A 10 -9.78 -19.51 10.45
CA THR A 10 -9.73 -19.63 11.91
C THR A 10 -9.24 -18.32 12.51
N ARG A 11 -9.94 -17.82 13.53
CA ARG A 11 -9.65 -16.54 14.20
C ARG A 11 -8.86 -16.78 15.48
N TYR A 12 -7.91 -15.91 15.76
CA TYR A 12 -7.07 -15.94 16.97
C TYR A 12 -7.07 -14.56 17.63
N VAL A 13 -7.22 -14.54 18.95
CA VAL A 13 -7.03 -13.34 19.76
C VAL A 13 -5.54 -13.25 20.10
N VAL A 14 -4.90 -12.15 19.72
CA VAL A 14 -3.45 -11.97 19.89
C VAL A 14 -3.20 -10.60 20.53
N PRO A 15 -2.37 -10.53 21.59
CA PRO A 15 -1.97 -9.24 22.14
C PRO A 15 -1.15 -8.47 21.10
N ASP A 16 -1.41 -7.17 20.99
CA ASP A 16 -0.80 -6.29 19.99
C ASP A 16 0.73 -6.26 20.11
N SER A 17 1.26 -6.39 21.33
CA SER A 17 2.70 -6.51 21.60
C SER A 17 3.36 -7.76 21.00
N ALA A 18 2.61 -8.83 20.72
CA ALA A 18 3.17 -10.05 20.12
C ALA A 18 3.36 -9.95 18.60
N ILE A 19 2.65 -9.04 17.95
CA ILE A 19 2.86 -8.69 16.55
C ILE A 19 3.87 -7.53 16.46
N GLY A 20 3.74 -6.53 17.34
CA GLY A 20 4.57 -5.32 17.31
C GLY A 20 4.15 -4.36 16.20
N VAL A 21 4.61 -3.11 16.27
CA VAL A 21 4.22 -2.04 15.34
C VAL A 21 4.72 -2.27 13.91
N ASP A 22 5.88 -2.91 13.76
CA ASP A 22 6.45 -3.25 12.46
C ASP A 22 5.68 -4.38 11.75
N GLY A 23 4.91 -5.18 12.51
CA GLY A 23 4.31 -6.41 12.02
C GLY A 23 5.21 -7.63 12.24
N ARG A 24 4.65 -8.82 11.96
CA ARG A 24 5.35 -10.09 12.17
C ARG A 24 4.80 -11.22 11.31
N THR A 25 5.66 -12.16 10.94
CA THR A 25 5.25 -13.45 10.37
C THR A 25 4.67 -14.34 11.47
N VAL A 26 3.41 -14.76 11.29
CA VAL A 26 2.67 -15.64 12.20
C VAL A 26 2.37 -16.98 11.53
N ARG A 27 2.07 -18.00 12.34
CA ARG A 27 1.73 -19.35 11.86
C ARG A 27 0.43 -19.85 12.47
N CYS A 28 -0.43 -20.42 11.63
CA CYS A 28 -1.72 -20.97 12.05
C CYS A 28 -1.53 -22.26 12.84
N ALA A 29 -2.08 -22.34 14.05
CA ALA A 29 -2.03 -23.56 14.86
C ALA A 29 -2.84 -24.72 14.26
N LYS A 30 -3.91 -24.41 13.51
CA LYS A 30 -4.80 -25.41 12.89
C LYS A 30 -4.21 -26.03 11.61
N CYS A 31 -3.93 -25.19 10.61
CA CYS A 31 -3.51 -25.63 9.27
C CYS A 31 -2.01 -25.46 8.96
N LYS A 32 -1.23 -24.89 9.89
CA LYS A 32 0.23 -24.65 9.74
C LYS A 32 0.64 -23.66 8.66
N HIS A 33 -0.31 -23.00 7.99
CA HIS A 33 -0.03 -21.91 7.06
C HIS A 33 0.64 -20.72 7.79
N SER A 34 1.69 -20.18 7.18
CA SER A 34 2.42 -19.02 7.70
C SER A 34 2.16 -17.82 6.79
N TRP A 35 1.92 -16.65 7.39
CA TRP A 35 1.67 -15.41 6.65
C TRP A 35 2.15 -14.20 7.46
N TYR A 36 2.27 -13.05 6.80
CA TYR A 36 2.64 -11.80 7.44
C TYR A 36 1.41 -11.09 8.00
N GLN A 37 1.49 -10.62 9.24
CA GLN A 37 0.51 -9.73 9.85
C GLN A 37 1.11 -8.35 10.07
N ASP A 38 0.41 -7.33 9.60
CA ASP A 38 0.67 -5.95 9.94
C ASP A 38 0.51 -5.70 11.44
N GLY A 39 1.31 -4.77 11.95
CA GLY A 39 1.18 -4.28 13.31
C GLY A 39 -0.12 -3.48 13.47
N PRO A 40 -0.57 -3.26 14.71
CA PRO A 40 -1.66 -2.33 14.96
C PRO A 40 -1.31 -0.97 14.34
N PRO A 41 -2.31 -0.25 13.77
CA PRO A 41 -2.07 1.04 13.16
C PRO A 41 -1.43 1.96 14.19
N VAL A 42 -0.16 2.30 13.98
CA VAL A 42 0.46 3.41 14.68
C VAL A 42 -0.19 4.66 14.12
N GLU A 43 -0.75 5.47 14.99
CA GLU A 43 -1.28 6.79 14.66
C GLU A 43 -0.10 7.72 14.36
N THR A 44 0.69 7.38 13.35
CA THR A 44 1.59 8.31 12.70
C THR A 44 0.66 9.19 11.92
N ALA A 45 0.62 10.49 12.25
CA ALA A 45 -0.09 11.49 11.49
C ALA A 45 0.30 11.41 10.01
N GLN A 46 -0.42 10.59 9.24
CA GLN A 46 -0.40 10.62 7.79
C GLN A 46 -1.17 11.87 7.41
N GLY A 47 -0.44 12.99 7.38
CA GLY A 47 -0.91 14.22 6.79
C GLY A 47 -1.32 13.97 5.35
N GLY A 48 -2.51 14.46 5.01
CA GLY A 48 -2.93 14.74 3.65
C GLY A 48 -3.96 13.76 3.09
N PRO A 49 -5.18 14.22 2.73
CA PRO A 49 -6.01 13.53 1.77
C PRO A 49 -5.17 13.25 0.52
N GLN A 50 -4.92 11.98 0.24
CA GLN A 50 -4.58 11.53 -1.09
C GLN A 50 -5.67 12.02 -2.04
N VAL A 51 -5.39 13.10 -2.77
CA VAL A 51 -6.12 13.44 -3.98
C VAL A 51 -5.82 12.32 -4.98
N PRO A 52 -6.79 11.51 -5.39
CA PRO A 52 -6.59 10.60 -6.50
C PRO A 52 -6.33 11.47 -7.72
N GLY A 53 -5.12 11.40 -8.26
CA GLY A 53 -4.73 12.13 -9.44
C GLY A 53 -5.61 11.79 -10.65
N ALA A 54 -5.76 12.80 -11.51
CA ALA A 54 -5.87 12.68 -12.95
C ALA A 54 -6.97 11.75 -13.51
N MET A 55 -8.12 12.34 -13.81
CA MET A 55 -8.89 11.97 -15.00
C MET A 55 -9.33 13.22 -15.76
N ALA A 56 -8.64 13.53 -16.85
CA ALA A 56 -9.24 13.99 -18.11
C ALA A 56 -8.16 13.96 -19.21
N ALA A 57 -8.36 13.05 -20.15
CA ALA A 57 -7.53 12.80 -21.31
C ALA A 57 -7.46 13.98 -22.30
N GLU A 58 -6.32 14.05 -23.00
CA GLU A 58 -6.06 14.83 -24.23
C GLU A 58 -7.10 14.50 -25.33
N PRO A 59 -7.50 15.45 -26.21
CA PRO A 59 -6.72 15.61 -27.44
C PRO A 59 -6.73 17.01 -28.13
N ALA A 60 -5.72 17.20 -28.99
CA ALA A 60 -5.74 17.89 -30.29
C ALA A 60 -5.13 19.30 -30.45
N ALA A 61 -4.26 19.35 -31.49
CA ALA A 61 -3.89 20.46 -32.36
C ALA A 61 -2.90 21.51 -31.79
N ALA A 62 -1.84 21.98 -32.47
CA ALA A 62 -1.55 22.02 -33.90
C ALA A 62 -0.03 22.20 -34.14
N LYS A 63 0.39 21.82 -35.35
CA LYS A 63 1.71 21.91 -35.97
C LYS A 63 2.43 23.27 -35.83
N ALA A 64 3.77 23.23 -35.76
CA ALA A 64 4.67 23.77 -36.80
C ALA A 64 6.15 23.49 -36.46
N ARG A 65 6.88 22.89 -37.42
CA ARG A 65 8.35 22.91 -37.52
C ARG A 65 8.72 23.88 -38.67
N PRO A 66 10.00 24.23 -38.90
CA PRO A 66 11.15 24.46 -38.02
C PRO A 66 11.65 25.91 -38.21
N HIS A 67 12.82 26.32 -37.72
CA HIS A 67 13.86 27.01 -38.51
C HIS A 67 15.08 27.33 -37.62
N SER A 68 16.24 26.91 -38.12
CA SER A 68 17.58 27.01 -37.55
C SER A 68 18.06 28.46 -37.42
N VAL A 69 18.79 28.80 -36.36
CA VAL A 69 19.85 29.82 -36.45
C VAL A 69 21.10 29.30 -35.74
N ALA A 70 22.13 29.10 -36.56
CA ALA A 70 23.49 28.85 -36.14
C ALA A 70 24.18 30.16 -35.71
N GLN A 71 25.04 30.04 -34.69
CA GLN A 71 26.38 30.64 -34.58
C GLN A 71 26.55 32.18 -34.56
N THR A 72 27.19 32.67 -33.48
CA THR A 72 28.42 33.50 -33.52
C THR A 72 29.18 33.28 -32.22
#